data_AF-A0A4Z0NYN5-F1
#
_entry.id   AF-A0A4Z0NYN5-F1
#
_cell.length_a   1.000
_cell.length_b   1.000
_cell.length_c   1.000
_cell.angle_alpha   90.00
_cell.angle_beta   90.00
_cell.angle_gamma   90.00
#
_symmetry.space_group_name_H-M   'P 1'
#
loop_
_entity.id
_entity.type
_entity.pdbx_description
1 polymer ?
#
loop_
_entity_poly.entity_id
_entity_poly.type
_entity_poly.pdbx_seq_one_letter_code
_entity_poly.pdbx_strand_id
1 'polypeptide(L)'
;MISDHCEGIETGRHDVCIIGAGPAGLSLALELRRLGLSALILESGGARPEPSAQDLSGADLADPARHDDMSIAVARRLGGTSNLWGGRCLPFDPVDFRPRPGMPDWPIGLADLAPFLPTACRFAACGEPVFEAPMAGVAVEDDAFSVTRLERWSGRPRFQVSHADALASDPLIDIRLHATVVDIRFDESGAARAVVVARPSGERRTVPVARLVLAAGGLETTRLLLALQRRRPALFGGPDGPLGRTYMGHVIGEIADVTFASDAIDAAFDFQRDPEGYYVRRRFVPSPALQAEHDLLNVAFWPVIPRMADAGHRDAFLSLAFLALSFDPVGRVLLPDALRVRHVPKAVARWPHLRNVGRNLPAALVEGTRVAWQRYAAATRLPGLFVRNAGRRYGLSYHSEQSPRAESRVRLGDRTDATGLPRLHIDYRVHEDDARAVVRAHDLFAGWLARTGLGRLEYRQPAERNVEAVMRQSGHGTHQIGTVRMADAPGRGVVDRNLRVFDASNLYVASAAVLPRSGQATPTLTVVALAVRLAHHIAAEAARVEVLRSAA
;
A
#
# COMPACT_ATOMS: atom_id res chain seq x y z
N MET A 1 17.44 18.85 -7.53
CA MET A 1 17.15 20.21 -6.99
C MET A 1 15.70 20.26 -6.50
N ILE A 2 15.46 20.72 -5.27
CA ILE A 2 14.10 20.89 -4.72
C ILE A 2 13.85 22.39 -4.53
N SER A 3 12.77 22.91 -5.12
CA SER A 3 12.40 24.31 -4.98
C SER A 3 10.92 24.49 -4.67
N ASP A 4 10.62 25.56 -3.95
CA ASP A 4 9.26 25.89 -3.49
C ASP A 4 8.50 26.83 -4.42
N HIS A 5 9.16 27.30 -5.48
CA HIS A 5 8.62 28.21 -6.47
C HIS A 5 8.54 27.54 -7.85
N CYS A 6 7.59 28.03 -8.64
CA CYS A 6 7.34 27.60 -10.00
C CYS A 6 8.03 28.49 -11.04
N GLU A 7 8.97 29.35 -10.65
CA GLU A 7 9.73 30.17 -11.61
C GLU A 7 10.60 29.29 -12.53
N GLY A 8 10.58 29.61 -13.83
CA GLY A 8 11.39 28.94 -14.86
C GLY A 8 10.85 27.60 -15.34
N ILE A 9 9.74 27.12 -14.79
CA ILE A 9 9.18 25.80 -15.17
C ILE A 9 8.59 25.81 -16.58
N GLU A 10 8.20 26.97 -17.12
CA GLU A 10 7.64 27.07 -18.47
C GLU A 10 8.69 26.93 -19.57
N THR A 11 9.95 27.25 -19.25
CA THR A 11 11.09 27.23 -20.17
C THR A 11 11.98 26.01 -19.99
N GLY A 12 11.91 25.36 -18.81
CA GLY A 12 12.61 24.11 -18.52
C GLY A 12 12.20 22.98 -19.47
N ARG A 13 13.17 22.43 -20.20
CA ARG A 13 12.95 21.24 -21.02
C ARG A 13 13.37 20.02 -20.22
N HIS A 14 12.39 19.19 -19.86
CA HIS A 14 12.60 17.89 -19.24
C HIS A 14 12.07 16.78 -20.14
N ASP A 15 12.72 15.62 -20.11
CA ASP A 15 12.31 14.45 -20.90
C ASP A 15 10.98 13.90 -20.41
N VAL A 16 10.74 13.97 -19.10
CA VAL A 16 9.55 13.46 -18.43
C VAL A 16 9.05 14.45 -17.36
N CYS A 17 7.76 14.75 -17.37
CA CYS A 17 7.08 15.44 -16.28
C CYS A 17 6.27 14.42 -15.46
N ILE A 18 6.45 14.42 -14.14
CA ILE A 18 5.85 13.48 -13.18
C ILE A 18 4.97 14.27 -12.22
N ILE A 19 3.70 13.90 -12.08
CA ILE A 19 2.77 14.53 -11.14
C ILE A 19 2.70 13.70 -9.88
N GLY A 20 3.26 14.21 -8.78
CA GLY A 20 3.28 13.59 -7.46
C GLY A 20 4.65 13.05 -7.05
N ALA A 21 5.11 13.43 -5.86
CA ALA A 21 6.39 13.03 -5.29
C ALA A 21 6.24 11.92 -4.22
N GLY A 22 5.34 10.96 -4.45
CA GLY A 22 5.19 9.75 -3.64
C GLY A 22 6.19 8.63 -4.02
N PRO A 23 6.06 7.42 -3.44
CA PRO A 23 6.93 6.28 -3.76
C PRO A 23 7.10 6.01 -5.25
N ALA A 24 5.99 6.01 -6.01
CA ALA A 24 6.00 5.75 -7.44
C ALA A 24 6.77 6.83 -8.22
N GLY A 25 6.42 8.10 -7.99
CA GLY A 25 7.02 9.23 -8.71
C GLY A 25 8.50 9.42 -8.39
N LEU A 26 8.89 9.29 -7.12
CA LEU A 26 10.29 9.38 -6.71
C LEU A 26 11.11 8.22 -7.27
N SER A 27 10.60 6.99 -7.22
CA SER A 27 11.30 5.82 -7.79
C SER A 27 11.46 5.91 -9.30
N LEU A 28 10.43 6.39 -10.00
CA LEU A 28 10.48 6.65 -11.44
C LEU A 28 11.58 7.66 -11.77
N ALA A 29 11.63 8.80 -11.08
CA ALA A 29 12.65 9.83 -11.32
C ALA A 29 14.07 9.32 -11.03
N LEU A 30 14.25 8.57 -9.94
CA LEU A 30 15.53 7.97 -9.57
C LEU A 30 16.02 6.93 -10.59
N GLU A 31 15.10 6.22 -11.24
CA GLU A 31 15.46 5.28 -12.32
C GLU A 31 15.69 5.98 -13.65
N LEU A 32 14.87 6.97 -14.00
CA LEU A 32 15.05 7.79 -15.20
C LEU A 32 16.42 8.47 -15.21
N ARG A 33 16.88 9.05 -14.09
CA ARG A 33 18.23 9.64 -14.01
C ARG A 33 19.33 8.61 -14.23
N ARG A 34 19.12 7.35 -13.81
CA ARG A 34 20.09 6.26 -14.03
C ARG A 34 20.18 5.89 -15.51
N LEU A 35 19.07 6.10 -16.24
CA LEU A 35 18.94 5.89 -17.67
C LEU A 35 19.28 7.16 -18.49
N GLY A 36 19.78 8.22 -17.85
CA GLY A 36 20.20 9.46 -18.51
C GLY A 36 19.07 10.40 -18.91
N LEU A 37 17.86 10.20 -18.40
CA LEU A 37 16.71 11.05 -18.68
C LEU A 37 16.42 12.02 -17.52
N SER A 38 16.09 13.26 -17.88
CA SER A 38 15.71 14.30 -16.94
C SER A 38 14.22 14.23 -16.56
N ALA A 39 13.92 14.50 -15.29
CA ALA A 39 12.59 14.46 -14.73
C ALA A 39 12.24 15.76 -13.99
N LEU A 40 11.08 16.33 -14.32
CA LEU A 40 10.40 17.37 -13.54
C LEU A 40 9.31 16.72 -12.69
N ILE A 41 9.36 16.86 -11.37
CA ILE A 41 8.34 16.37 -10.45
C ILE A 41 7.54 17.56 -9.92
N LEU A 42 6.23 17.55 -10.14
CA LEU A 42 5.30 18.53 -9.61
C LEU A 42 4.58 17.92 -8.41
N GLU A 43 4.90 18.41 -7.21
CA GLU A 43 4.27 18.00 -5.96
C GLU A 43 3.34 19.10 -5.47
N SER A 44 2.11 18.73 -5.12
CA SER A 44 1.08 19.70 -4.77
C SER A 44 1.19 20.22 -3.35
N GLY A 45 1.80 19.48 -2.43
CA GLY A 45 2.09 19.96 -1.06
C GLY A 45 3.51 20.49 -0.88
N GLY A 46 3.80 20.98 0.33
CA GLY A 46 5.14 21.33 0.76
C GLY A 46 6.02 20.14 1.19
N ALA A 47 7.18 20.45 1.76
CA ALA A 47 8.10 19.44 2.32
C ALA A 47 7.60 18.87 3.67
N ARG A 48 6.72 19.62 4.35
CA ARG A 48 6.11 19.29 5.64
C ARG A 48 4.59 19.17 5.46
N PRO A 49 3.88 18.49 6.38
CA PRO A 49 2.43 18.41 6.30
C PRO A 49 1.80 19.77 6.57
N GLU A 50 0.86 20.17 5.70
CA GLU A 50 0.18 21.46 5.71
C GLU A 50 -1.34 21.23 5.57
N PRO A 51 -2.16 21.76 6.50
CA PRO A 51 -3.61 21.54 6.46
C PRO A 51 -4.28 22.04 5.17
N SER A 52 -3.85 23.19 4.64
CA SER A 52 -4.38 23.78 3.41
C SER A 52 -4.12 22.92 2.18
N ALA A 53 -2.91 22.35 2.06
CA ALA A 53 -2.60 21.41 1.00
C ALA A 53 -3.39 20.11 1.19
N GLN A 54 -3.41 19.56 2.40
CA GLN A 54 -4.11 18.30 2.67
C GLN A 54 -5.61 18.39 2.36
N ASP A 55 -6.26 19.53 2.64
CA ASP A 55 -7.68 19.76 2.36
C ASP A 55 -8.04 19.60 0.86
N LEU A 56 -7.10 19.86 -0.06
CA LEU A 56 -7.32 19.65 -1.50
C LEU A 56 -7.64 18.19 -1.85
N SER A 57 -7.32 17.24 -0.97
CA SER A 57 -7.63 15.81 -1.15
C SER A 57 -8.92 15.39 -0.45
N GLY A 58 -9.62 16.31 0.22
CA GLY A 58 -10.85 16.00 0.94
C GLY A 58 -11.94 15.53 -0.01
N ALA A 59 -12.66 14.48 0.38
CA ALA A 59 -13.67 13.80 -0.41
C ALA A 59 -14.98 13.65 0.37
N ASP A 60 -16.06 13.44 -0.37
CA ASP A 60 -17.33 12.98 0.17
C ASP A 60 -17.35 11.45 0.21
N LEU A 61 -17.71 10.85 1.34
CA LEU A 61 -17.76 9.40 1.52
C LEU A 61 -19.22 8.95 1.53
N ALA A 62 -19.60 8.03 0.64
CA ALA A 62 -20.95 7.48 0.61
C ALA A 62 -21.29 6.74 1.92
N ASP A 63 -20.30 6.05 2.50
CA ASP A 63 -20.39 5.44 3.82
C ASP A 63 -19.06 5.68 4.60
N PRO A 64 -19.03 6.65 5.53
CA PRO A 64 -17.84 6.93 6.36
C PRO A 64 -17.39 5.77 7.25
N ALA A 65 -18.22 4.75 7.49
CA ALA A 65 -17.82 3.56 8.23
C ALA A 65 -17.04 2.55 7.35
N ARG A 66 -17.06 2.74 6.02
CA ARG A 66 -16.47 1.81 5.05
C ARG A 66 -15.16 2.29 4.44
N HIS A 67 -14.80 3.55 4.63
CA HIS A 67 -13.57 4.10 4.07
C HIS A 67 -12.94 5.08 5.04
N ASP A 68 -11.63 4.97 5.23
CA ASP A 68 -10.87 5.93 6.03
C ASP A 68 -11.00 7.35 5.45
N ASP A 69 -11.01 8.36 6.32
CA ASP A 69 -10.96 9.75 5.84
C ASP A 69 -9.70 10.00 4.98
N MET A 70 -9.81 10.87 3.98
CA MET A 70 -8.70 11.19 3.07
C MET A 70 -7.48 11.78 3.79
N SER A 71 -7.66 12.40 4.97
CA SER A 71 -6.56 12.86 5.83
C SER A 71 -5.73 11.72 6.43
N ILE A 72 -6.29 10.50 6.48
CA ILE A 72 -5.61 9.28 6.93
C ILE A 72 -5.02 8.54 5.72
N ALA A 73 -5.79 8.47 4.63
CA ALA A 73 -5.46 7.64 3.46
C ALA A 73 -4.46 8.30 2.49
N VAL A 74 -4.38 9.63 2.46
CA VAL A 74 -3.54 10.38 1.53
C VAL A 74 -2.61 11.31 2.30
N ALA A 75 -1.38 11.48 1.81
CA ALA A 75 -0.47 12.51 2.27
C ALA A 75 -0.06 13.39 1.10
N ARG A 76 -0.48 14.65 1.13
CA ARG A 76 -0.16 15.65 0.10
C ARG A 76 1.06 16.47 0.53
N ARG A 77 2.25 15.92 0.30
CA ARG A 77 3.56 16.47 0.65
C ARG A 77 4.67 15.66 -0.02
N LEU A 78 5.89 16.18 -0.03
CA LEU A 78 7.07 15.45 -0.47
C LEU A 78 7.20 14.08 0.23
N GLY A 79 7.36 13.02 -0.56
CA GLY A 79 7.37 11.62 -0.11
C GLY A 79 6.00 10.94 -0.08
N GLY A 80 4.91 11.69 -0.23
CA GLY A 80 3.55 11.17 -0.27
C GLY A 80 3.20 10.27 0.92
N THR A 81 2.46 9.19 0.66
CA THR A 81 2.02 8.21 1.67
C THR A 81 3.15 7.38 2.29
N SER A 82 4.39 7.47 1.79
CA SER A 82 5.56 6.90 2.46
C SER A 82 5.84 7.54 3.84
N ASN A 83 5.22 8.68 4.11
CA ASN A 83 5.24 9.31 5.41
C ASN A 83 4.23 8.73 6.41
N LEU A 84 3.28 7.92 5.95
CA LEU A 84 2.16 7.39 6.75
C LEU A 84 2.20 5.86 6.89
N TRP A 85 2.79 5.16 5.92
CA TRP A 85 2.79 3.70 5.88
C TRP A 85 3.70 3.03 6.93
N GLY A 86 3.46 1.74 7.17
CA GLY A 86 4.25 0.90 8.07
C GLY A 86 5.52 0.28 7.46
N GLY A 87 5.89 0.64 6.23
CA GLY A 87 7.10 0.14 5.56
C GLY A 87 7.07 -1.33 5.13
N ARG A 88 5.92 -2.00 5.19
CA ARG A 88 5.77 -3.41 4.78
C ARG A 88 5.92 -3.54 3.26
N CYS A 89 6.87 -4.37 2.84
CA CYS A 89 7.27 -4.60 1.46
C CYS A 89 7.02 -6.06 1.08
N LEU A 90 6.18 -6.28 0.07
CA LEU A 90 5.82 -7.60 -0.41
C LEU A 90 5.48 -7.52 -1.91
N PRO A 91 6.01 -8.41 -2.76
CA PRO A 91 5.56 -8.51 -4.15
C PRO A 91 4.19 -9.19 -4.20
N PHE A 92 3.50 -9.03 -5.32
CA PHE A 92 2.30 -9.82 -5.57
C PHE A 92 2.66 -11.28 -5.80
N ASP A 93 1.76 -12.18 -5.38
CA ASP A 93 1.98 -13.61 -5.47
C ASP A 93 1.74 -14.08 -6.91
N PRO A 94 2.34 -15.20 -7.38
CA PRO A 94 2.13 -15.70 -8.74
C PRO A 94 0.64 -15.89 -9.12
N VAL A 95 -0.21 -16.23 -8.15
CA VAL A 95 -1.67 -16.39 -8.36
C VAL A 95 -2.36 -15.08 -8.74
N ASP A 96 -1.83 -13.93 -8.31
CA ASP A 96 -2.37 -12.60 -8.62
C ASP A 96 -2.23 -12.23 -10.10
N PHE A 97 -1.42 -12.95 -10.88
CA PHE A 97 -1.21 -12.74 -12.31
C PHE A 97 -1.93 -13.79 -13.17
N ARG A 98 -2.44 -14.88 -12.59
CA ARG A 98 -3.12 -15.93 -13.34
C ARG A 98 -4.52 -15.48 -13.78
N PRO A 99 -4.98 -15.82 -14.99
CA PRO A 99 -6.35 -15.59 -15.39
C PRO A 99 -7.34 -16.23 -14.40
N ARG A 100 -8.40 -15.51 -14.04
CA ARG A 100 -9.47 -16.02 -13.17
C ARG A 100 -10.83 -15.67 -13.77
N PRO A 101 -11.72 -16.65 -13.99
CA PRO A 101 -13.05 -16.40 -14.54
C PRO A 101 -13.80 -15.30 -13.77
N GLY A 102 -14.42 -14.37 -14.49
CA GLY A 102 -15.18 -13.27 -13.89
C GLY A 102 -14.33 -12.15 -13.25
N MET A 103 -13.00 -12.24 -13.28
CA MET A 103 -12.09 -11.20 -12.79
C MET A 103 -11.35 -10.53 -13.96
N PRO A 104 -10.95 -9.25 -13.82
CA PRO A 104 -10.09 -8.59 -14.79
C PRO A 104 -8.69 -9.23 -14.79
N ASP A 105 -8.22 -9.57 -15.99
CA ASP A 105 -6.90 -10.15 -16.20
C ASP A 105 -5.80 -9.09 -16.12
N TRP A 106 -4.59 -9.55 -15.80
CA TRP A 106 -3.40 -8.73 -15.97
C TRP A 106 -2.88 -8.86 -17.41
N PRO A 107 -2.57 -7.76 -18.09
CA PRO A 107 -1.94 -7.78 -19.40
C PRO A 107 -0.42 -8.04 -19.31
N ILE A 108 0.10 -8.32 -18.11
CA ILE A 108 1.50 -8.67 -17.82
C ILE A 108 1.53 -9.81 -16.81
N GLY A 109 2.62 -10.59 -16.80
CA GLY A 109 2.86 -11.64 -15.82
C GLY A 109 3.92 -11.29 -14.79
N LEU A 110 4.13 -12.19 -13.82
CA LEU A 110 5.20 -12.06 -12.83
C LEU A 110 6.59 -11.95 -13.50
N ALA A 111 6.81 -12.64 -14.61
CA ALA A 111 8.07 -12.59 -15.37
C ALA A 111 8.37 -11.19 -15.95
N ASP A 112 7.34 -10.40 -16.26
CA ASP A 112 7.52 -9.02 -16.74
C ASP A 112 7.94 -8.06 -15.63
N LEU A 113 7.64 -8.41 -14.37
CA LEU A 113 7.91 -7.55 -13.21
C LEU A 113 9.16 -7.98 -12.42
N ALA A 114 9.47 -9.29 -12.41
CA ALA A 114 10.57 -9.88 -11.67
C ALA A 114 11.94 -9.20 -11.90
N PRO A 115 12.33 -8.81 -13.14
CA PRO A 115 13.60 -8.12 -13.37
C PRO A 115 13.74 -6.78 -12.65
N PHE A 116 12.62 -6.15 -12.27
CA PHE A 116 12.59 -4.83 -11.65
C PHE A 116 12.46 -4.90 -10.11
N LEU A 117 12.17 -6.07 -9.55
CA LEU A 117 12.07 -6.27 -8.10
C LEU A 117 13.36 -5.93 -7.34
N PRO A 118 14.58 -6.31 -7.77
CA PRO A 118 15.81 -5.92 -7.07
C PRO A 118 15.95 -4.39 -6.93
N THR A 119 15.70 -3.65 -8.00
CA THR A 119 15.73 -2.18 -7.97
C THR A 119 14.60 -1.62 -7.09
N ALA A 120 13.41 -2.20 -7.14
CA ALA A 120 12.29 -1.79 -6.29
C ALA A 120 12.59 -1.98 -4.80
N CYS A 121 13.18 -3.12 -4.43
CA CYS A 121 13.61 -3.41 -3.06
C CYS A 121 14.70 -2.44 -2.57
N ARG A 122 15.66 -2.09 -3.43
CA ARG A 122 16.67 -1.07 -3.15
C ARG A 122 16.04 0.30 -2.89
N PHE A 123 15.09 0.73 -3.73
CA PHE A 123 14.41 2.01 -3.53
C PHE A 123 13.50 2.03 -2.30
N ALA A 124 12.85 0.91 -1.99
CA ALA A 124 12.07 0.74 -0.77
C ALA A 124 12.93 0.50 0.47
N ALA A 125 14.26 0.38 0.32
CA ALA A 125 15.21 0.07 1.39
C ALA A 125 14.74 -1.15 2.23
N CYS A 126 14.44 -2.28 1.59
CA CYS A 126 13.90 -3.47 2.25
C CYS A 126 14.74 -4.76 2.06
N GLY A 127 16.01 -4.60 1.70
CA GLY A 127 16.99 -5.69 1.52
C GLY A 127 16.86 -6.42 0.20
N GLU A 128 17.50 -7.58 0.09
CA GLU A 128 17.46 -8.42 -1.12
C GLU A 128 16.05 -8.90 -1.47
N PRO A 129 15.73 -9.14 -2.76
CA PRO A 129 14.39 -9.52 -3.22
C PRO A 129 14.05 -11.00 -2.95
N VAL A 130 14.34 -11.48 -1.73
CA VAL A 130 14.07 -12.85 -1.28
C VAL A 130 12.76 -12.88 -0.48
N PHE A 131 11.70 -13.46 -1.05
CA PHE A 131 10.37 -13.50 -0.41
C PHE A 131 9.93 -14.92 -0.06
N GLU A 132 10.85 -15.88 -0.14
CA GLU A 132 10.65 -17.27 0.23
C GLU A 132 11.91 -17.81 0.89
N ALA A 133 11.75 -18.53 2.00
CA ALA A 133 12.86 -19.24 2.65
C ALA A 133 12.31 -20.47 3.39
N PRO A 134 13.04 -21.61 3.42
CA PRO A 134 12.66 -22.78 4.21
C PRO A 134 12.46 -22.46 5.69
N MET A 135 11.51 -23.14 6.33
CA MET A 135 11.29 -23.04 7.77
C MET A 135 12.18 -24.06 8.49
N ALA A 136 13.22 -23.59 9.17
CA ALA A 136 14.13 -24.46 9.91
C ALA A 136 13.41 -25.13 11.09
N GLY A 137 13.63 -26.44 11.27
CA GLY A 137 13.15 -27.19 12.44
C GLY A 137 11.66 -27.55 12.44
N VAL A 138 10.93 -27.29 11.36
CA VAL A 138 9.52 -27.71 11.20
C VAL A 138 9.32 -28.30 9.80
N ALA A 139 9.11 -29.61 9.73
CA ALA A 139 8.75 -30.29 8.50
C ALA A 139 7.23 -30.24 8.30
N VAL A 140 6.79 -29.82 7.11
CA VAL A 140 5.38 -29.82 6.72
C VAL A 140 5.29 -30.45 5.34
N GLU A 141 4.70 -31.65 5.26
CA GLU A 141 4.52 -32.37 3.99
C GLU A 141 3.25 -31.93 3.25
N ASP A 142 2.21 -31.54 4.00
CA ASP A 142 0.95 -31.01 3.45
C ASP A 142 1.16 -29.57 2.95
N ASP A 143 1.16 -29.40 1.62
CA ASP A 143 1.44 -28.16 0.94
C ASP A 143 0.22 -27.23 0.78
N ALA A 144 -0.93 -27.55 1.38
CA ALA A 144 -2.15 -26.76 1.26
C ALA A 144 -1.97 -25.31 1.76
N PHE A 145 -1.07 -25.08 2.72
CA PHE A 145 -0.60 -23.74 3.11
C PHE A 145 0.92 -23.66 3.08
N SER A 146 1.43 -22.63 2.40
CA SER A 146 2.85 -22.29 2.43
C SER A 146 3.22 -21.60 3.73
N VAL A 147 4.28 -22.10 4.37
CA VAL A 147 4.96 -21.50 5.55
C VAL A 147 6.29 -20.83 5.18
N THR A 148 6.69 -20.89 3.90
CA THR A 148 7.99 -20.40 3.44
C THR A 148 7.94 -18.93 3.03
N ARG A 149 6.75 -18.39 2.79
CA ARG A 149 6.52 -17.00 2.34
C ARG A 149 6.99 -16.01 3.38
N LEU A 150 7.81 -15.06 2.93
CA LEU A 150 8.34 -13.97 3.72
C LEU A 150 7.71 -12.63 3.30
N GLU A 151 7.50 -11.76 4.28
CA GLU A 151 7.34 -10.33 4.11
C GLU A 151 8.56 -9.59 4.68
N ARG A 152 8.87 -8.41 4.12
CA ARG A 152 10.03 -7.61 4.50
C ARG A 152 9.59 -6.22 4.97
N TRP A 153 10.44 -5.54 5.72
CA TRP A 153 10.19 -4.15 6.12
C TRP A 153 11.31 -3.22 5.69
N SER A 154 10.87 -2.05 5.22
CA SER A 154 11.75 -0.95 4.90
C SER A 154 12.50 -0.49 6.16
N GLY A 155 13.82 -0.46 6.11
CA GLY A 155 14.66 0.15 7.15
C GLY A 155 14.55 1.68 7.20
N ARG A 156 14.20 2.32 6.07
CA ARG A 156 13.99 3.78 5.98
C ARG A 156 12.73 4.10 5.18
N PRO A 157 11.53 3.98 5.79
CA PRO A 157 10.25 3.99 5.07
C PRO A 157 9.92 5.29 4.33
N ARG A 158 10.49 6.43 4.74
CA ARG A 158 10.23 7.72 4.09
C ARG A 158 11.13 7.89 2.87
N PHE A 159 10.56 7.80 1.67
CA PHE A 159 11.33 7.77 0.41
C PHE A 159 12.17 9.05 0.20
N GLN A 160 11.61 10.20 0.57
CA GLN A 160 12.31 11.48 0.49
C GLN A 160 13.47 11.60 1.49
N VAL A 161 13.49 10.74 2.52
CA VAL A 161 14.60 10.67 3.50
C VAL A 161 15.60 9.60 3.07
N SER A 162 15.14 8.45 2.57
CA SER A 162 16.04 7.38 2.11
C SER A 162 16.87 7.79 0.89
N HIS A 163 16.35 8.72 0.07
CA HIS A 163 17.00 9.19 -1.16
C HIS A 163 17.37 10.68 -1.12
N ALA A 164 17.47 11.28 0.07
CA ALA A 164 17.63 12.72 0.25
C ALA A 164 18.79 13.31 -0.57
N ASP A 165 19.96 12.67 -0.57
CA ASP A 165 21.15 13.16 -1.26
C ASP A 165 20.93 13.27 -2.78
N ALA A 166 20.35 12.23 -3.38
CA ALA A 166 20.03 12.22 -4.80
C ALA A 166 18.97 13.29 -5.14
N LEU A 167 17.90 13.39 -4.36
CA LEU A 167 16.83 14.36 -4.64
C LEU A 167 17.30 15.82 -4.49
N ALA A 168 18.21 16.08 -3.54
CA ALA A 168 18.74 17.42 -3.30
C ALA A 168 19.71 17.87 -4.40
N SER A 169 20.62 17.00 -4.82
CA SER A 169 21.81 17.38 -5.60
C SER A 169 21.81 16.96 -7.07
N ASP A 170 20.99 15.99 -7.47
CA ASP A 170 21.01 15.47 -8.84
C ASP A 170 20.47 16.52 -9.84
N PRO A 171 21.23 16.89 -10.88
CA PRO A 171 20.81 17.88 -11.87
C PRO A 171 19.72 17.37 -12.82
N LEU A 172 19.53 16.04 -12.93
CA LEU A 172 18.49 15.44 -13.76
C LEU A 172 17.14 15.33 -13.04
N ILE A 173 17.07 15.65 -11.74
CA ILE A 173 15.83 15.65 -10.98
C ILE A 173 15.51 17.07 -10.52
N ASP A 174 14.44 17.65 -11.06
CA ASP A 174 13.87 18.93 -10.59
C ASP A 174 12.54 18.66 -9.87
N ILE A 175 12.40 19.07 -8.61
CA ILE A 175 11.18 18.91 -7.82
C ILE A 175 10.63 20.27 -7.45
N ARG A 176 9.37 20.52 -7.85
CA ARG A 176 8.63 21.76 -7.56
C ARG A 176 7.50 21.48 -6.58
N LEU A 177 7.60 22.07 -5.40
CA LEU A 177 6.60 21.96 -4.35
C LEU A 177 5.46 22.97 -4.54
N HIS A 178 4.33 22.74 -3.87
CA HIS A 178 3.11 23.53 -4.00
C HIS A 178 2.64 23.75 -5.46
N ALA A 179 2.91 22.79 -6.33
CA ALA A 179 2.58 22.80 -7.74
C ALA A 179 1.40 21.85 -8.00
N THR A 180 0.17 22.35 -7.83
CA THR A 180 -1.04 21.53 -8.01
C THR A 180 -1.43 21.44 -9.47
N VAL A 181 -1.30 20.29 -10.12
CA VAL A 181 -1.82 20.14 -11.49
C VAL A 181 -3.34 20.03 -11.48
N VAL A 182 -3.99 20.87 -12.29
CA VAL A 182 -5.46 21.02 -12.36
C VAL A 182 -6.05 20.82 -13.77
N ASP A 183 -5.20 20.70 -14.78
CA ASP A 183 -5.61 20.40 -16.14
C ASP A 183 -4.44 19.84 -16.97
N ILE A 184 -4.78 19.15 -18.05
CA ILE A 184 -3.83 18.67 -19.06
C ILE A 184 -4.31 19.17 -20.42
N ARG A 185 -3.43 19.87 -21.13
CA ARG A 185 -3.67 20.37 -22.49
C ARG A 185 -3.15 19.35 -23.48
N PHE A 186 -3.98 18.99 -24.44
CA PHE A 186 -3.61 18.09 -25.51
C PHE A 186 -3.62 18.81 -26.85
N ASP A 187 -2.80 18.36 -27.79
CA ASP A 187 -2.85 18.78 -29.19
C ASP A 187 -3.93 18.05 -29.99
N GLU A 188 -4.00 18.34 -31.29
CA GLU A 188 -4.98 17.73 -32.22
C GLU A 188 -4.79 16.22 -32.40
N SER A 189 -3.57 15.70 -32.17
CA SER A 189 -3.29 14.26 -32.22
C SER A 189 -3.73 13.51 -30.97
N GLY A 190 -4.14 14.23 -29.92
CA GLY A 190 -4.48 13.66 -28.61
C GLY A 190 -3.26 13.47 -27.70
N ALA A 191 -2.08 13.95 -28.06
CA ALA A 191 -0.90 13.90 -27.19
C ALA A 191 -0.94 15.05 -26.16
N ALA A 192 -0.52 14.77 -24.92
CA ALA A 192 -0.39 15.77 -23.87
C ALA A 192 0.75 16.74 -24.20
N ARG A 193 0.45 18.03 -24.32
CA ARG A 193 1.42 19.08 -24.69
C ARG A 193 1.83 19.96 -23.52
N ALA A 194 0.94 20.14 -22.54
CA ALA A 194 1.22 20.91 -21.35
C ALA A 194 0.32 20.51 -20.17
N VAL A 195 0.72 20.87 -18.96
CA VAL A 195 -0.11 20.79 -17.76
C VAL A 195 -0.37 22.19 -17.20
N VAL A 196 -1.54 22.39 -16.60
CA VAL A 196 -1.85 23.65 -15.89
C VAL A 196 -1.62 23.44 -14.41
N VAL A 197 -0.71 24.22 -13.83
CA VAL A 197 -0.35 24.22 -12.42
C VAL A 197 -1.05 25.38 -11.73
N ALA A 198 -1.78 25.10 -10.65
CA ALA A 198 -2.33 26.08 -9.72
C ALA A 198 -1.47 26.14 -8.45
N ARG A 199 -1.11 27.36 -8.04
CA ARG A 199 -0.37 27.67 -6.82
C ARG A 199 -1.33 28.03 -5.68
N PRO A 200 -0.91 27.91 -4.41
CA PRO A 200 -1.67 28.43 -3.26
C PRO A 200 -1.95 29.94 -3.34
N SER A 201 -1.10 30.70 -4.04
CA SER A 201 -1.31 32.13 -4.31
C SER A 201 -2.48 32.43 -5.27
N GLY A 202 -3.10 31.42 -5.86
CA GLY A 202 -4.11 31.55 -6.93
C GLY A 202 -3.52 31.67 -8.33
N GLU A 203 -2.20 31.85 -8.44
CA GLU A 203 -1.49 31.90 -9.72
C GLU A 203 -1.64 30.58 -10.49
N ARG A 204 -1.80 30.69 -11.81
CA ARG A 204 -1.82 29.55 -12.73
C ARG A 204 -0.71 29.67 -13.76
N ARG A 205 0.05 28.58 -13.94
CA ARG A 205 1.12 28.48 -14.95
C ARG A 205 0.86 27.30 -15.87
N THR A 206 1.27 27.43 -17.13
CA THR A 206 1.19 26.35 -18.12
C THR A 206 2.59 25.82 -18.38
N VAL A 207 2.78 24.54 -18.11
CA VAL A 207 4.08 23.86 -18.15
C VAL A 207 4.11 22.91 -19.34
N PRO A 208 4.92 23.16 -20.37
CA PRO A 208 5.06 22.25 -21.50
C PRO A 208 5.56 20.87 -21.05
N VAL A 209 5.09 19.81 -21.69
CA VAL A 209 5.54 18.43 -21.40
C VAL A 209 5.85 17.69 -22.70
N ALA A 210 6.91 16.89 -22.68
CA ALA A 210 7.24 15.95 -23.76
C ALA A 210 6.59 14.58 -23.50
N ARG A 211 6.72 14.10 -22.26
CA ARG A 211 6.03 12.91 -21.73
C ARG A 211 5.49 13.24 -20.35
N LEU A 212 4.32 12.71 -20.02
CA LEU A 212 3.63 13.00 -18.77
C LEU A 212 3.32 11.70 -18.02
N VAL A 213 3.66 11.65 -16.74
CA VAL A 213 3.34 10.51 -15.87
C VAL A 213 2.53 10.97 -14.66
N LEU A 214 1.36 10.37 -14.45
CA LEU A 214 0.54 10.59 -13.26
C LEU A 214 0.97 9.62 -12.16
N ALA A 215 1.49 10.15 -11.06
CA ALA A 215 1.98 9.39 -9.90
C ALA A 215 1.44 9.95 -8.56
N ALA A 216 0.23 10.53 -8.60
CA ALA A 216 -0.37 11.25 -7.47
C ALA A 216 -1.06 10.34 -6.43
N GLY A 217 -0.75 9.03 -6.41
CA GLY A 217 -1.50 8.04 -5.62
C GLY A 217 -2.74 7.53 -6.35
N GLY A 218 -3.54 6.67 -5.70
CA GLY A 218 -4.67 6.00 -6.34
C GLY A 218 -5.80 6.98 -6.68
N LEU A 219 -6.29 7.67 -5.66
CA LEU A 219 -7.48 8.50 -5.78
C LEU A 219 -7.22 9.86 -6.45
N GLU A 220 -6.13 10.56 -6.14
CA GLU A 220 -5.85 11.87 -6.77
C GLU A 220 -5.49 11.75 -8.26
N THR A 221 -4.83 10.65 -8.67
CA THR A 221 -4.65 10.31 -10.09
C THR A 221 -6.01 10.14 -10.77
N THR A 222 -6.90 9.38 -10.13
CA THR A 222 -8.25 9.14 -10.64
C THR A 222 -9.05 10.43 -10.72
N ARG A 223 -8.94 11.31 -9.71
CA ARG A 223 -9.61 12.61 -9.65
C ARG A 223 -9.21 13.51 -10.81
N LEU A 224 -7.91 13.59 -11.11
CA LEU A 224 -7.42 14.38 -12.24
C LEU A 224 -7.95 13.84 -13.59
N LEU A 225 -7.94 12.52 -13.78
CA LEU A 225 -8.47 11.89 -15.00
C LEU A 225 -9.99 12.07 -15.13
N LEU A 226 -10.75 11.95 -14.03
CA LEU A 226 -12.19 12.20 -14.05
C LEU A 226 -12.49 13.67 -14.37
N ALA A 227 -11.72 14.61 -13.81
CA ALA A 227 -11.85 16.04 -14.13
C ALA A 227 -11.56 16.32 -15.61
N LEU A 228 -10.60 15.62 -16.20
CA LEU A 228 -10.34 15.62 -17.64
C LEU A 228 -11.53 15.07 -18.44
N GLN A 229 -12.05 13.90 -18.05
CA GLN A 229 -13.18 13.27 -18.74
C GLN A 229 -14.42 14.17 -18.72
N ARG A 230 -14.68 14.87 -17.62
CA ARG A 230 -15.79 15.84 -17.56
C ARG A 230 -15.69 16.94 -18.62
N ARG A 231 -14.47 17.38 -18.96
CA ARG A 231 -14.21 18.37 -20.01
C ARG A 231 -14.16 17.74 -21.41
N ARG A 232 -13.84 16.45 -21.49
CA ARG A 232 -13.69 15.66 -22.72
C ARG A 232 -14.40 14.32 -22.57
N PRO A 233 -15.74 14.28 -22.73
CA PRO A 233 -16.55 13.13 -22.33
C PRO A 233 -16.24 11.82 -23.05
N ALA A 234 -15.54 11.84 -24.18
CA ALA A 234 -15.18 10.63 -24.92
C ALA A 234 -13.94 9.90 -24.34
N LEU A 235 -13.12 10.57 -23.52
CA LEU A 235 -11.91 9.95 -22.97
C LEU A 235 -12.24 8.75 -22.07
N PHE A 236 -11.33 7.79 -22.03
CA PHE A 236 -11.34 6.63 -21.14
C PHE A 236 -12.57 5.75 -21.30
N GLY A 237 -13.05 5.59 -22.55
CA GLY A 237 -14.27 4.84 -22.87
C GLY A 237 -15.56 5.55 -22.50
N GLY A 238 -15.50 6.84 -22.17
CA GLY A 238 -16.64 7.67 -21.81
C GLY A 238 -17.24 7.40 -20.43
N PRO A 239 -18.43 7.94 -20.12
CA PRO A 239 -19.04 7.85 -18.79
C PRO A 239 -19.33 6.42 -18.31
N ASP A 240 -19.54 5.51 -19.26
CA ASP A 240 -19.75 4.08 -19.01
C ASP A 240 -18.45 3.27 -19.05
N GLY A 241 -17.33 3.92 -19.35
CA GLY A 241 -16.00 3.34 -19.38
C GLY A 241 -15.47 2.93 -18.00
N PRO A 242 -14.25 2.35 -17.96
CA PRO A 242 -13.66 1.77 -16.77
C PRO A 242 -13.17 2.79 -15.73
N LEU A 243 -13.00 4.06 -16.09
CA LEU A 243 -12.43 5.07 -15.20
C LEU A 243 -13.26 5.24 -13.91
N GLY A 244 -12.57 5.17 -12.77
CA GLY A 244 -13.15 5.30 -11.44
C GLY A 244 -13.91 4.07 -10.94
N ARG A 245 -14.12 3.03 -11.77
CA ARG A 245 -14.82 1.80 -11.38
C ARG A 245 -13.86 0.77 -10.80
N THR A 246 -14.42 -0.28 -10.20
CA THR A 246 -13.64 -1.37 -9.59
C THR A 246 -12.65 -0.87 -8.54
N TYR A 247 -13.09 0.10 -7.74
CA TYR A 247 -12.30 0.61 -6.63
C TYR A 247 -12.14 -0.49 -5.58
N MET A 248 -10.90 -0.90 -5.37
CA MET A 248 -10.52 -1.91 -4.39
C MET A 248 -9.57 -1.34 -3.35
N GLY A 249 -9.62 -1.92 -2.17
CA GLY A 249 -8.58 -1.89 -1.17
C GLY A 249 -8.27 -3.33 -0.80
N HIS A 250 -8.47 -3.66 0.47
CA HIS A 250 -8.36 -5.05 0.92
C HIS A 250 -9.32 -5.33 2.08
N VAL A 251 -9.65 -6.61 2.25
CA VAL A 251 -10.39 -7.11 3.40
C VAL A 251 -9.37 -7.53 4.47
N ILE A 252 -9.23 -6.71 5.50
CA ILE A 252 -8.22 -6.86 6.56
C ILE A 252 -8.94 -6.97 7.90
N GLY A 253 -8.46 -7.86 8.77
CA GLY A 253 -8.96 -7.92 10.12
C GLY A 253 -8.34 -9.03 10.95
N GLU A 254 -8.99 -9.29 12.08
CA GLU A 254 -8.68 -10.34 13.03
C GLU A 254 -9.97 -10.90 13.65
N ILE A 255 -10.37 -12.10 13.25
CA ILE A 255 -11.61 -12.75 13.73
C ILE A 255 -11.37 -14.02 14.54
N ALA A 256 -10.11 -14.47 14.65
CA ALA A 256 -9.72 -15.68 15.33
C ALA A 256 -8.38 -15.51 16.08
N ASP A 257 -8.11 -16.45 16.98
CA ASP A 257 -6.81 -16.65 17.60
C ASP A 257 -6.22 -17.99 17.14
N VAL A 258 -4.89 -18.06 17.02
CA VAL A 258 -4.14 -19.28 16.71
C VAL A 258 -3.32 -19.70 17.93
N THR A 259 -3.28 -21.00 18.21
CA THR A 259 -2.38 -21.58 19.21
C THR A 259 -1.43 -22.56 18.54
N PHE A 260 -0.13 -22.33 18.67
CA PHE A 260 0.90 -23.18 18.07
C PHE A 260 1.27 -24.38 18.95
N ALA A 261 1.52 -25.52 18.30
CA ALA A 261 1.80 -26.79 18.97
C ALA A 261 3.22 -26.90 19.54
N SER A 262 4.20 -26.18 18.98
CA SER A 262 5.62 -26.28 19.38
C SER A 262 6.32 -24.92 19.42
N ASP A 263 7.44 -24.86 20.14
CA ASP A 263 8.27 -23.66 20.19
C ASP A 263 8.97 -23.37 18.86
N ALA A 264 9.15 -24.39 18.01
CA ALA A 264 9.80 -24.25 16.71
C ALA A 264 8.94 -23.43 15.74
N ILE A 265 7.66 -23.77 15.57
CA ILE A 265 6.75 -22.97 14.74
C ILE A 265 6.49 -21.61 15.36
N ASP A 266 6.38 -21.53 16.69
CA ASP A 266 6.22 -20.28 17.43
C ASP A 266 7.37 -19.30 17.15
N ALA A 267 8.62 -19.77 17.21
CA ALA A 267 9.80 -18.98 16.90
C ALA A 267 9.90 -18.62 15.40
N ALA A 268 9.44 -19.50 14.50
CA ALA A 268 9.54 -19.31 13.06
C ALA A 268 8.72 -18.11 12.56
N PHE A 269 7.65 -17.71 13.26
CA PHE A 269 6.79 -16.58 12.90
C PHE A 269 7.13 -15.27 13.65
N ASP A 270 8.23 -15.24 14.41
CA ASP A 270 8.76 -14.01 14.99
C ASP A 270 9.48 -13.16 13.93
N PHE A 271 9.76 -11.90 14.25
CA PHE A 271 10.58 -11.02 13.43
C PHE A 271 12.03 -11.52 13.43
N GLN A 272 12.55 -11.79 12.23
CA GLN A 272 13.94 -12.16 12.01
C GLN A 272 14.65 -11.05 11.26
N ARG A 273 15.97 -11.00 11.35
CA ARG A 273 16.79 -10.10 10.53
C ARG A 273 17.48 -10.90 9.44
N ASP A 274 17.44 -10.38 8.23
CA ASP A 274 18.26 -10.90 7.13
C ASP A 274 19.76 -10.55 7.34
N PRO A 275 20.67 -11.04 6.49
CA PRO A 275 22.09 -10.72 6.59
C PRO A 275 22.44 -9.23 6.48
N GLU A 276 21.56 -8.41 5.87
CA GLU A 276 21.72 -6.95 5.74
C GLU A 276 21.10 -6.18 6.91
N GLY A 277 20.46 -6.88 7.85
CA GLY A 277 19.83 -6.28 9.03
C GLY A 277 18.42 -5.76 8.82
N TYR A 278 17.75 -6.07 7.70
CA TYR A 278 16.34 -5.78 7.48
C TYR A 278 15.45 -6.82 8.15
N TYR A 279 14.31 -6.37 8.65
CA TYR A 279 13.34 -7.29 9.26
C TYR A 279 12.59 -8.07 8.19
N VAL A 280 12.45 -9.38 8.45
CA VAL A 280 11.65 -10.31 7.67
C VAL A 280 10.75 -11.12 8.61
N ARG A 281 9.63 -11.60 8.08
CA ARG A 281 8.68 -12.39 8.86
C ARG A 281 7.92 -13.36 7.98
N ARG A 282 7.53 -14.50 8.55
CA ARG A 282 6.72 -15.52 7.88
C ARG A 282 5.24 -15.20 7.91
N ARG A 283 4.55 -15.68 6.88
CA ARG A 283 3.09 -15.66 6.75
C ARG A 283 2.61 -16.98 6.16
N PHE A 284 1.42 -17.40 6.57
CA PHE A 284 0.73 -18.53 5.96
C PHE A 284 -0.01 -18.05 4.72
N VAL A 285 0.14 -18.76 3.61
CA VAL A 285 -0.55 -18.44 2.36
C VAL A 285 -1.13 -19.73 1.79
N PRO A 286 -2.44 -19.80 1.48
CA PRO A 286 -3.03 -20.94 0.79
C PRO A 286 -2.26 -21.25 -0.51
N SER A 287 -2.05 -22.53 -0.80
CA SER A 287 -1.42 -22.94 -2.05
C SER A 287 -2.29 -22.55 -3.24
N PRO A 288 -1.69 -22.32 -4.43
CA PRO A 288 -2.49 -22.03 -5.62
C PRO A 288 -3.48 -23.14 -5.97
N ALA A 289 -3.17 -24.40 -5.63
CA ALA A 289 -4.08 -25.53 -5.81
C ALA A 289 -5.29 -25.42 -4.88
N LEU A 290 -5.07 -25.15 -3.59
CA LEU A 290 -6.15 -24.97 -2.62
C LEU A 290 -7.04 -23.77 -2.97
N GLN A 291 -6.44 -22.67 -3.44
CA GLN A 291 -7.20 -21.49 -3.89
C GLN A 291 -8.08 -21.81 -5.11
N ALA A 292 -7.58 -22.59 -6.07
CA ALA A 292 -8.34 -22.98 -7.25
C ALA A 292 -9.46 -23.98 -6.91
N GLU A 293 -9.20 -24.96 -6.05
CA GLU A 293 -10.17 -25.98 -5.64
C GLU A 293 -11.38 -25.39 -4.90
N HIS A 294 -11.14 -24.40 -4.03
CA HIS A 294 -12.17 -23.83 -3.16
C HIS A 294 -12.65 -22.43 -3.58
N ASP A 295 -12.27 -21.98 -4.79
CA ASP A 295 -12.60 -20.64 -5.31
C ASP A 295 -12.31 -19.54 -4.27
N LEU A 296 -11.08 -19.54 -3.77
CA LEU A 296 -10.61 -18.56 -2.79
C LEU A 296 -10.03 -17.34 -3.51
N LEU A 297 -10.38 -16.17 -2.98
CA LEU A 297 -9.60 -14.96 -3.22
C LEU A 297 -8.22 -15.10 -2.56
N ASN A 298 -7.21 -14.40 -3.08
CA ASN A 298 -5.87 -14.49 -2.51
C ASN A 298 -5.89 -13.91 -1.08
N VAL A 299 -5.29 -14.61 -0.13
CA VAL A 299 -5.31 -14.25 1.30
C VAL A 299 -4.04 -14.73 2.00
N ALA A 300 -3.59 -14.00 3.01
CA ALA A 300 -2.51 -14.43 3.87
C ALA A 300 -2.87 -14.26 5.35
N PHE A 301 -2.31 -15.12 6.19
CA PHE A 301 -2.47 -15.10 7.64
C PHE A 301 -1.13 -14.96 8.35
N TRP A 302 -1.10 -14.28 9.48
CA TRP A 302 0.06 -14.26 10.37
C TRP A 302 -0.37 -14.02 11.81
N PRO A 303 0.37 -14.57 12.79
CA PRO A 303 0.07 -14.32 14.18
C PRO A 303 0.37 -12.85 14.51
N VAL A 304 -0.37 -12.27 15.43
CA VAL A 304 -0.11 -10.95 16.01
C VAL A 304 -0.11 -11.07 17.52
N ILE A 305 0.29 -10.01 18.22
CA ILE A 305 0.23 -10.01 19.69
C ILE A 305 -1.17 -10.44 20.17
N PRO A 306 -1.26 -11.17 21.30
CA PRO A 306 -2.54 -11.41 21.95
C PRO A 306 -3.26 -10.08 22.21
N ARG A 307 -4.59 -10.14 22.36
CA ARG A 307 -5.34 -8.98 22.84
C ARG A 307 -4.75 -8.54 24.18
N MET A 308 -4.10 -7.37 24.20
CA MET A 308 -3.43 -6.86 25.41
C MET A 308 -4.39 -6.73 26.60
N ALA A 309 -5.67 -6.51 26.33
CA ALA A 309 -6.73 -6.44 27.32
C ALA A 309 -7.13 -7.79 27.95
N ASP A 310 -6.71 -8.92 27.38
CA ASP A 310 -6.99 -10.24 27.92
C ASP A 310 -5.80 -10.74 28.74
N ALA A 311 -5.84 -10.55 30.06
CA ALA A 311 -4.80 -11.01 30.98
C ALA A 311 -4.55 -12.54 30.96
N GLY A 312 -5.37 -13.33 30.26
CA GLY A 312 -5.15 -14.75 29.98
C GLY A 312 -3.84 -15.04 29.24
N HIS A 313 -3.22 -14.05 28.59
CA HIS A 313 -1.90 -14.18 27.97
C HIS A 313 -0.77 -14.44 28.99
N ARG A 314 -1.00 -14.18 30.31
CA ARG A 314 -0.08 -14.47 31.43
C ARG A 314 1.36 -13.95 31.28
N ASP A 315 1.52 -12.85 30.55
CA ASP A 315 2.81 -12.24 30.25
C ASP A 315 2.96 -10.91 31.01
N ALA A 316 4.09 -10.74 31.70
CA ALA A 316 4.32 -9.57 32.54
C ALA A 316 4.53 -8.29 31.71
N PHE A 317 5.20 -8.38 30.55
CA PHE A 317 5.46 -7.25 29.67
C PHE A 317 4.20 -6.76 28.97
N LEU A 318 3.40 -7.65 28.37
CA LEU A 318 2.12 -7.29 27.75
C LEU A 318 1.14 -6.70 28.78
N SER A 319 1.14 -7.20 30.02
CA SER A 319 0.32 -6.62 31.09
C SER A 319 0.82 -5.25 31.53
N LEU A 320 2.13 -5.04 31.60
CA LEU A 320 2.72 -3.72 31.87
C LEU A 320 2.40 -2.73 30.74
N ALA A 321 2.52 -3.16 29.48
CA ALA A 321 2.17 -2.36 28.31
C ALA A 321 0.68 -1.99 28.29
N PHE A 322 -0.21 -2.94 28.58
CA PHE A 322 -1.65 -2.68 28.73
C PHE A 322 -1.94 -1.63 29.82
N LEU A 323 -1.34 -1.79 31.00
CA LEU A 323 -1.53 -0.86 32.12
C LEU A 323 -0.99 0.54 31.80
N ALA A 324 0.17 0.63 31.13
CA ALA A 324 0.75 1.89 30.66
C ALA A 324 -0.15 2.60 29.63
N LEU A 325 -0.68 1.85 28.64
CA LEU A 325 -1.63 2.38 27.66
C LEU A 325 -2.99 2.78 28.28
N SER A 326 -3.37 2.12 29.37
CA SER A 326 -4.59 2.41 30.12
C SER A 326 -4.50 3.67 30.99
N PHE A 327 -3.30 4.16 31.25
CA PHE A 327 -3.06 5.38 32.01
C PHE A 327 -2.89 6.56 31.04
N ASP A 328 -3.92 7.40 30.95
CA ASP A 328 -4.04 8.46 29.93
C ASP A 328 -2.79 9.33 29.72
N PRO A 329 -2.08 9.83 30.76
CA PRO A 329 -0.87 10.62 30.57
C PRO A 329 0.25 9.88 29.81
N VAL A 330 0.40 8.57 30.04
CA VAL A 330 1.43 7.74 29.41
C VAL A 330 0.92 7.20 28.07
N GLY A 331 -0.33 6.73 28.02
CA GLY A 331 -0.93 6.15 26.83
C GLY A 331 -0.95 7.09 25.63
N ARG A 332 -1.27 8.38 25.83
CA ARG A 332 -1.30 9.38 24.75
C ARG A 332 0.08 9.71 24.17
N VAL A 333 1.15 9.51 24.94
CA VAL A 333 2.53 9.68 24.47
C VAL A 333 2.98 8.46 23.65
N LEU A 334 2.58 7.27 24.07
CA LEU A 334 3.01 6.01 23.45
C LEU A 334 2.24 5.67 22.17
N LEU A 335 0.94 5.98 22.12
CA LEU A 335 0.07 5.62 21.00
C LEU A 335 -1.00 6.70 20.76
N PRO A 336 -1.26 7.09 19.50
CA PRO A 336 -2.41 7.94 19.16
C PRO A 336 -3.72 7.34 19.66
N ASP A 337 -4.66 8.20 20.10
CA ASP A 337 -5.91 7.76 20.74
C ASP A 337 -6.72 6.77 19.89
N ALA A 338 -6.77 6.97 18.57
CA ALA A 338 -7.48 6.08 17.64
C ALA A 338 -6.93 4.63 17.64
N LEU A 339 -5.62 4.46 17.83
CA LEU A 339 -4.99 3.15 17.96
C LEU A 339 -5.09 2.64 19.41
N ARG A 340 -5.01 3.53 20.39
CA ARG A 340 -5.03 3.18 21.82
C ARG A 340 -6.35 2.52 22.23
N VAL A 341 -7.47 3.02 21.74
CA VAL A 341 -8.82 2.47 22.01
C VAL A 341 -8.95 1.02 21.51
N ARG A 342 -8.20 0.61 20.47
CA ARG A 342 -8.21 -0.79 19.99
C ARG A 342 -7.54 -1.75 20.98
N HIS A 343 -6.59 -1.25 21.77
CA HIS A 343 -5.84 -2.07 22.75
C HIS A 343 -6.40 -1.97 24.17
N VAL A 344 -7.13 -0.90 24.50
CA VAL A 344 -7.68 -0.64 25.84
C VAL A 344 -9.20 -0.43 25.80
N PRO A 345 -10.00 -1.52 25.83
CA PRO A 345 -11.44 -1.44 25.97
C PRO A 345 -11.85 -0.80 27.31
N LYS A 346 -13.00 -0.11 27.34
CA LYS A 346 -13.47 0.66 28.51
C LYS A 346 -13.77 -0.18 29.75
N ALA A 347 -14.11 -1.46 29.60
CA ALA A 347 -14.58 -2.34 30.67
C ALA A 347 -13.68 -3.58 30.83
N VAL A 348 -12.44 -3.39 31.28
CA VAL A 348 -11.46 -4.47 31.48
C VAL A 348 -10.94 -4.47 32.92
N ALA A 349 -10.97 -5.65 33.56
CA ALA A 349 -10.44 -5.81 34.90
C ALA A 349 -8.90 -5.66 34.90
N ARG A 350 -8.38 -4.72 35.68
CA ARG A 350 -6.93 -4.43 35.75
C ARG A 350 -6.17 -5.32 36.72
N TRP A 351 -6.85 -5.86 37.73
CA TRP A 351 -6.22 -6.70 38.76
C TRP A 351 -5.52 -7.95 38.20
N PRO A 352 -6.11 -8.70 37.23
CA PRO A 352 -5.40 -9.80 36.56
C PRO A 352 -4.07 -9.38 35.90
N HIS A 353 -3.99 -8.17 35.32
CA HIS A 353 -2.75 -7.64 34.76
C HIS A 353 -1.72 -7.30 35.83
N LEU A 354 -2.14 -6.72 36.95
CA LEU A 354 -1.26 -6.47 38.10
C LEU A 354 -0.66 -7.77 38.64
N ARG A 355 -1.43 -8.86 38.69
CA ARG A 355 -0.94 -10.19 39.07
C ARG A 355 0.13 -10.70 38.09
N ASN A 356 -0.07 -10.52 36.78
CA ASN A 356 0.91 -10.92 35.78
C ASN A 356 2.21 -10.11 35.92
N VAL A 357 2.11 -8.80 36.13
CA VAL A 357 3.28 -7.93 36.37
C VAL A 357 4.01 -8.36 37.64
N GLY A 358 3.30 -8.58 38.75
CA GLY A 358 3.91 -9.01 40.02
C GLY A 358 4.64 -10.35 39.95
N ARG A 359 4.29 -11.23 39.01
CA ARG A 359 4.97 -12.52 38.81
C ARG A 359 6.36 -12.39 38.19
N ASN A 360 6.61 -11.38 37.35
CA ASN A 360 7.91 -11.25 36.66
C ASN A 360 8.20 -9.81 36.17
N LEU A 361 8.09 -8.81 37.04
CA LEU A 361 8.38 -7.42 36.72
C LEU A 361 9.81 -7.18 36.22
N PRO A 362 10.87 -7.78 36.79
CA PRO A 362 12.24 -7.57 36.29
C PRO A 362 12.39 -7.97 34.82
N ALA A 363 11.88 -9.12 34.41
CA ALA A 363 11.92 -9.53 33.00
C ALA A 363 11.10 -8.60 32.11
N ALA A 364 9.93 -8.14 32.59
CA ALA A 364 9.11 -7.18 31.84
C ALA A 364 9.82 -5.84 31.60
N LEU A 365 10.60 -5.35 32.57
CA LEU A 365 11.39 -4.13 32.41
C LEU A 365 12.55 -4.33 31.43
N VAL A 366 13.25 -5.47 31.48
CA VAL A 366 14.30 -5.81 30.51
C VAL A 366 13.72 -5.94 29.09
N GLU A 367 12.55 -6.57 28.95
CA GLU A 367 11.85 -6.66 27.67
C GLU A 367 11.48 -5.27 27.15
N GLY A 368 10.90 -4.44 28.03
CA GLY A 368 10.51 -3.09 27.69
C GLY A 368 11.67 -2.20 27.26
N THR A 369 12.81 -2.27 27.94
CA THR A 369 14.01 -1.51 27.55
C THR A 369 14.57 -2.00 26.21
N ARG A 370 14.59 -3.31 25.97
CA ARG A 370 14.99 -3.90 24.68
C ARG A 370 14.08 -3.44 23.54
N VAL A 371 12.76 -3.55 23.70
CA VAL A 371 11.78 -3.11 22.70
C VAL A 371 11.89 -1.61 22.46
N ALA A 372 12.05 -0.80 23.51
CA ALA A 372 12.24 0.64 23.38
C ALA A 372 13.51 0.97 22.59
N TRP A 373 14.64 0.32 22.89
CA TRP A 373 15.87 0.50 22.12
C TRP A 373 15.68 0.11 20.65
N GLN A 374 15.10 -1.06 20.38
CA GLN A 374 14.86 -1.55 19.02
C GLN A 374 13.90 -0.67 18.23
N ARG A 375 12.95 -0.01 18.90
CA ARG A 375 11.92 0.81 18.25
C ARG A 375 12.36 2.26 18.01
N TYR A 376 13.17 2.82 18.91
CA TYR A 376 13.51 4.24 18.87
C TYR A 376 14.99 4.55 18.57
N ALA A 377 15.93 3.69 18.99
CA ALA A 377 17.36 3.95 18.91
C ALA A 377 18.10 3.09 17.87
N ALA A 378 17.65 1.87 17.59
CA ALA A 378 18.30 0.98 16.63
C ALA A 378 18.30 1.57 15.20
N ALA A 379 19.38 1.28 14.46
CA ALA A 379 19.54 1.70 13.07
C ALA A 379 18.40 1.16 12.18
N THR A 380 18.11 -0.14 12.29
CA THR A 380 16.89 -0.75 11.75
C THR A 380 15.86 -0.84 12.86
N ARG A 381 14.81 -0.04 12.76
CA ARG A 381 13.75 0.03 13.77
C ARG A 381 12.82 -1.17 13.68
N LEU A 382 12.45 -1.73 14.84
CA LEU A 382 11.49 -2.82 14.93
C LEU A 382 10.12 -2.37 14.35
N PRO A 383 9.59 -3.03 13.31
CA PRO A 383 8.41 -2.53 12.61
C PRO A 383 7.12 -2.67 13.42
N GLY A 384 6.98 -3.78 14.14
CA GLY A 384 5.82 -4.13 14.94
C GLY A 384 6.24 -4.86 16.20
N LEU A 385 5.38 -4.83 17.21
CA LEU A 385 5.61 -5.62 18.41
C LEU A 385 5.08 -7.03 18.16
N PHE A 386 5.91 -8.05 18.41
CA PHE A 386 5.50 -9.44 18.54
C PHE A 386 6.14 -9.99 19.81
N VAL A 387 5.33 -10.54 20.72
CA VAL A 387 5.80 -11.02 22.02
C VAL A 387 5.37 -12.47 22.15
N ARG A 388 6.37 -13.36 22.17
CA ARG A 388 6.14 -14.78 22.40
C ARG A 388 5.65 -15.02 23.83
N ASN A 389 4.72 -15.93 24.00
CA ASN A 389 4.14 -16.24 25.31
C ASN A 389 4.09 -17.74 25.57
N ALA A 390 4.08 -18.13 26.83
CA ALA A 390 4.09 -19.54 27.24
C ALA A 390 2.88 -20.35 26.73
N GLY A 391 1.75 -19.68 26.44
CA GLY A 391 0.58 -20.31 25.85
C GLY A 391 0.67 -20.51 24.33
N ARG A 392 1.67 -19.91 23.67
CA ARG A 392 1.83 -19.84 22.20
C ARG A 392 0.53 -19.46 21.48
N ARG A 393 -0.30 -18.65 22.14
CA ARG A 393 -1.59 -18.20 21.66
C ARG A 393 -1.45 -16.76 21.17
N TYR A 394 -1.97 -16.49 19.99
CA TYR A 394 -1.82 -15.22 19.28
C TYR A 394 -3.13 -14.83 18.63
N GLY A 395 -3.36 -13.53 18.41
CA GLY A 395 -4.37 -13.14 17.43
C GLY A 395 -3.96 -13.62 16.04
N LEU A 396 -4.92 -13.99 15.19
CA LEU A 396 -4.64 -14.28 13.78
C LEU A 396 -5.11 -13.10 12.94
N SER A 397 -4.14 -12.37 12.38
CA SER A 397 -4.44 -11.33 11.40
C SER A 397 -4.49 -11.93 10.02
N TYR A 398 -5.40 -11.42 9.20
CA TYR A 398 -5.50 -11.74 7.79
C TYR A 398 -5.49 -10.49 6.93
N HIS A 399 -5.04 -10.65 5.70
CA HIS A 399 -5.16 -9.67 4.64
C HIS A 399 -5.58 -10.42 3.38
N SER A 400 -6.72 -10.03 2.84
CA SER A 400 -7.36 -10.69 1.72
C SER A 400 -7.57 -9.72 0.58
N GLU A 401 -7.48 -10.25 -0.63
CA GLU A 401 -7.97 -9.64 -1.84
C GLU A 401 -9.47 -9.31 -1.71
N GLN A 402 -9.88 -8.22 -2.38
CA GLN A 402 -11.26 -7.82 -2.57
C GLN A 402 -11.67 -8.10 -4.01
N SER A 403 -12.90 -8.59 -4.22
CA SER A 403 -13.41 -8.75 -5.57
C SER A 403 -13.57 -7.41 -6.33
N PRO A 404 -13.12 -7.32 -7.60
CA PRO A 404 -13.20 -6.10 -8.42
C PRO A 404 -14.61 -5.86 -8.95
N ARG A 405 -15.46 -5.23 -8.13
CA ARG A 405 -16.87 -4.95 -8.44
C ARG A 405 -17.07 -3.54 -9.01
N ALA A 406 -17.81 -3.40 -10.11
CA ALA A 406 -17.94 -2.12 -10.83
C ALA A 406 -18.72 -1.05 -10.04
N GLU A 407 -19.58 -1.50 -9.12
CA GLU A 407 -20.36 -0.70 -8.18
C GLU A 407 -19.52 -0.08 -7.06
N SER A 408 -18.39 -0.69 -6.70
CA SER A 408 -17.37 -0.03 -5.87
C SER A 408 -16.61 0.92 -6.77
N ARG A 409 -16.82 2.23 -6.59
CA ARG A 409 -16.31 3.25 -7.53
C ARG A 409 -16.14 4.62 -6.90
N VAL A 410 -15.41 5.47 -7.61
CA VAL A 410 -15.25 6.88 -7.32
C VAL A 410 -15.78 7.73 -8.46
N ARG A 411 -16.34 8.89 -8.12
CA ARG A 411 -16.91 9.87 -9.05
C ARG A 411 -16.45 11.27 -8.64
N LEU A 412 -16.69 12.27 -9.48
CA LEU A 412 -16.63 13.66 -9.04
C LEU A 412 -17.92 14.01 -8.31
N GLY A 413 -17.80 14.70 -7.18
CA GLY A 413 -18.92 15.33 -6.50
C GLY A 413 -19.16 16.76 -7.00
N ASP A 414 -20.14 17.42 -6.40
CA ASP A 414 -20.56 18.77 -6.81
C ASP A 414 -19.69 19.89 -6.20
N ARG A 415 -19.02 19.59 -5.08
CA ARG A 415 -18.14 20.54 -4.38
C ARG A 415 -16.77 20.60 -5.05
N THR A 416 -16.19 21.79 -5.10
CA THR A 416 -14.82 22.01 -5.58
C THR A 416 -13.87 22.30 -4.41
N ASP A 417 -12.58 22.06 -4.64
CA ASP A 417 -11.50 22.50 -3.76
C ASP A 417 -11.09 23.96 -4.07
N ALA A 418 -10.15 24.50 -3.30
CA ALA A 418 -9.66 25.87 -3.47
C ALA A 418 -8.99 26.14 -4.84
N THR A 419 -8.64 25.11 -5.60
CA THR A 419 -8.08 25.23 -6.96
C THR A 419 -9.16 25.15 -8.05
N GLY A 420 -10.43 24.94 -7.67
CA GLY A 420 -11.56 24.78 -8.57
C GLY A 420 -11.69 23.38 -9.16
N LEU A 421 -10.88 22.40 -8.72
CA LEU A 421 -11.08 21.01 -9.09
C LEU A 421 -12.22 20.41 -8.25
N PRO A 422 -13.09 19.58 -8.85
CA PRO A 422 -14.09 18.85 -8.07
C PRO A 422 -13.44 17.91 -7.06
N ARG A 423 -14.06 17.79 -5.90
CA ARG A 423 -13.75 16.77 -4.91
C ARG A 423 -14.30 15.42 -5.36
N LEU A 424 -13.72 14.34 -4.86
CA LEU A 424 -14.26 13.00 -5.11
C LEU A 424 -15.51 12.75 -4.28
N HIS A 425 -16.41 11.96 -4.84
CA HIS A 425 -17.40 11.18 -4.10
C HIS A 425 -16.97 9.72 -4.17
N ILE A 426 -16.69 9.12 -3.00
CA ILE A 426 -16.13 7.78 -2.85
C ILE A 426 -17.22 6.84 -2.38
N ASP A 427 -17.57 5.87 -3.23
CA ASP A 427 -18.52 4.80 -2.95
C ASP A 427 -17.77 3.47 -2.94
N TYR A 428 -17.06 3.22 -1.84
CA TYR A 428 -16.24 2.02 -1.65
C TYR A 428 -17.07 0.90 -1.01
N ARG A 429 -17.14 -0.25 -1.68
CA ARG A 429 -18.03 -1.36 -1.30
C ARG A 429 -17.28 -2.68 -1.20
N VAL A 430 -17.21 -3.22 0.00
CA VAL A 430 -16.84 -4.62 0.25
C VAL A 430 -18.13 -5.45 0.31
N HIS A 431 -18.14 -6.62 -0.32
CA HIS A 431 -19.33 -7.45 -0.43
C HIS A 431 -19.27 -8.62 0.56
N GLU A 432 -20.46 -9.13 0.91
CA GLU A 432 -20.56 -10.26 1.84
C GLU A 432 -19.87 -11.52 1.31
N ASP A 433 -19.81 -11.72 -0.01
CA ASP A 433 -19.08 -12.83 -0.61
C ASP A 433 -17.57 -12.75 -0.37
N ASP A 434 -16.99 -11.55 -0.33
CA ASP A 434 -15.58 -11.36 0.06
C ASP A 434 -15.38 -11.82 1.51
N ALA A 435 -16.31 -11.45 2.41
CA ALA A 435 -16.28 -11.87 3.80
C ALA A 435 -16.46 -13.38 3.97
N ARG A 436 -17.37 -14.00 3.21
CA ARG A 436 -17.54 -15.46 3.19
C ARG A 436 -16.29 -16.17 2.70
N ALA A 437 -15.60 -15.64 1.68
CA ALA A 437 -14.35 -16.20 1.19
C ALA A 437 -13.25 -16.17 2.27
N VAL A 438 -13.15 -15.06 3.03
CA VAL A 438 -12.25 -14.97 4.18
C VAL A 438 -12.57 -16.02 5.24
N VAL A 439 -13.85 -16.23 5.58
CA VAL A 439 -14.26 -17.25 6.56
C VAL A 439 -13.92 -18.66 6.06
N ARG A 440 -14.22 -18.98 4.79
CA ARG A 440 -13.82 -20.27 4.19
C ARG A 440 -12.32 -20.51 4.28
N ALA A 441 -11.50 -19.50 4.02
CA ALA A 441 -10.05 -19.62 4.13
C ALA A 441 -9.58 -19.87 5.58
N HIS A 442 -10.25 -19.28 6.58
CA HIS A 442 -9.98 -19.60 8.00
C HIS A 442 -10.38 -21.04 8.35
N ASP A 443 -11.51 -21.53 7.86
CA ASP A 443 -11.97 -22.91 8.13
C ASP A 443 -11.00 -23.94 7.51
N LEU A 444 -10.55 -23.69 6.28
CA LEU A 444 -9.52 -24.50 5.62
C LEU A 444 -8.18 -24.44 6.38
N PHE A 445 -7.79 -23.26 6.85
CA PHE A 445 -6.59 -23.08 7.65
C PHE A 445 -6.67 -23.82 8.99
N ALA A 446 -7.82 -23.77 9.67
CA ALA A 446 -8.06 -24.50 10.92
C ALA A 446 -7.95 -26.02 10.71
N GLY A 447 -8.55 -26.54 9.64
CA GLY A 447 -8.45 -27.96 9.27
C GLY A 447 -7.01 -28.37 8.97
N TRP A 448 -6.27 -27.55 8.22
CA TRP A 448 -4.86 -27.80 7.91
C TRP A 448 -3.97 -27.79 9.16
N LEU A 449 -4.13 -26.79 10.04
CA LEU A 449 -3.38 -26.73 11.32
C LEU A 449 -3.61 -27.98 12.17
N ALA A 450 -4.84 -28.46 12.25
CA ALA A 450 -5.20 -29.63 13.03
C ALA A 450 -4.61 -30.92 12.45
N ARG A 451 -4.73 -31.13 11.14
CA ARG A 451 -4.23 -32.36 10.47
C ARG A 451 -2.70 -32.44 10.41
N THR A 452 -2.03 -31.30 10.28
CA THR A 452 -0.56 -31.22 10.30
C THR A 452 0.03 -31.21 11.71
N GLY A 453 -0.80 -31.09 12.75
CA GLY A 453 -0.34 -30.99 14.14
C GLY A 453 0.41 -29.69 14.46
N LEU A 454 0.32 -28.66 13.60
CA LEU A 454 1.03 -27.39 13.79
C LEU A 454 0.34 -26.46 14.81
N GLY A 455 -0.94 -26.67 15.07
CA GLY A 455 -1.69 -25.87 16.04
C GLY A 455 -3.19 -26.05 15.94
N ARG A 456 -3.92 -25.07 16.48
CA ARG A 456 -5.38 -24.97 16.35
C ARG A 456 -5.82 -23.52 16.23
N LEU A 457 -7.00 -23.33 15.67
CA LEU A 457 -7.66 -22.04 15.52
C LEU A 457 -8.91 -21.97 16.40
N GLU A 458 -9.13 -20.82 17.04
CA GLU A 458 -10.34 -20.54 17.83
C GLU A 458 -10.95 -19.20 17.38
N TYR A 459 -12.18 -19.20 16.89
CA TYR A 459 -12.88 -17.95 16.55
C TYR A 459 -13.20 -17.13 17.81
N ARG A 460 -13.16 -15.81 17.68
CA ARG A 460 -13.44 -14.85 18.77
C ARG A 460 -14.93 -14.60 19.01
N GLN A 461 -15.77 -15.17 18.16
CA GLN A 461 -17.22 -15.08 18.17
C GLN A 461 -17.81 -16.43 17.73
N PRO A 462 -19.10 -16.71 17.98
CA PRO A 462 -19.79 -17.87 17.41
C PRO A 462 -19.69 -17.89 15.89
N ALA A 463 -19.62 -19.09 15.30
CA ALA A 463 -19.29 -19.29 13.88
C ALA A 463 -20.27 -18.57 12.94
N GLU A 464 -21.56 -18.56 13.29
CA GLU A 464 -22.65 -17.87 12.59
C GLU A 464 -22.46 -16.34 12.50
N ARG A 465 -21.60 -15.75 13.34
CA ARG A 465 -21.27 -14.30 13.31
C ARG A 465 -19.94 -13.99 12.64
N ASN A 466 -19.23 -14.96 12.06
CA ASN A 466 -17.93 -14.75 11.45
C ASN A 466 -17.99 -13.77 10.27
N VAL A 467 -18.97 -13.92 9.39
CA VAL A 467 -19.16 -13.04 8.21
C VAL A 467 -19.42 -11.60 8.66
N GLU A 468 -20.31 -11.40 9.63
CA GLU A 468 -20.58 -10.08 10.23
C GLU A 468 -19.30 -9.47 10.83
N ALA A 469 -18.51 -10.29 11.53
CA ALA A 469 -17.26 -9.86 12.17
C ALA A 469 -16.20 -9.41 11.15
N VAL A 470 -16.11 -10.07 9.99
CA VAL A 470 -15.27 -9.61 8.87
C VAL A 470 -15.83 -8.30 8.30
N MET A 471 -17.11 -8.26 7.96
CA MET A 471 -17.74 -7.08 7.37
C MET A 471 -17.59 -5.82 8.25
N ARG A 472 -17.63 -5.94 9.58
CA ARG A 472 -17.43 -4.81 10.49
C ARG A 472 -16.00 -4.25 10.45
N GLN A 473 -15.02 -5.03 10.03
CA GLN A 473 -13.60 -4.65 9.95
C GLN A 473 -13.19 -4.16 8.55
N SER A 474 -14.04 -4.38 7.55
CA SER A 474 -13.83 -4.05 6.14
C SER A 474 -14.07 -2.56 5.81
N GLY A 475 -13.29 -1.67 6.43
CA GLY A 475 -13.47 -0.21 6.35
C GLY A 475 -12.22 0.59 5.98
N HIS A 476 -11.28 0.01 5.23
CA HIS A 476 -9.97 0.62 4.98
C HIS A 476 -9.92 1.41 3.66
N GLY A 477 -9.28 2.57 3.68
CA GLY A 477 -9.08 3.46 2.51
C GLY A 477 -7.61 3.69 2.12
N THR A 478 -6.67 3.06 2.83
CA THR A 478 -5.22 3.30 2.70
C THR A 478 -4.55 2.62 1.50
N HIS A 479 -5.16 1.57 0.96
CA HIS A 479 -4.73 0.91 -0.28
C HIS A 479 -5.76 1.19 -1.37
N GLN A 480 -5.34 1.98 -2.38
CA GLN A 480 -6.27 2.54 -3.36
C GLN A 480 -6.02 1.96 -4.75
N ILE A 481 -6.81 0.96 -5.14
CA ILE A 481 -6.49 0.03 -6.24
C ILE A 481 -7.63 0.02 -7.28
N GLY A 482 -7.29 -0.14 -8.57
CA GLY A 482 -8.23 -0.56 -9.63
C GLY A 482 -8.99 0.54 -10.37
N THR A 483 -8.98 1.78 -9.90
CA THR A 483 -9.77 2.87 -10.48
C THR A 483 -9.28 3.38 -11.84
N VAL A 484 -8.07 3.00 -12.25
CA VAL A 484 -7.44 3.36 -13.54
C VAL A 484 -6.80 2.10 -14.14
N ARG A 485 -7.45 0.94 -13.97
CA ARG A 485 -6.86 -0.38 -14.21
C ARG A 485 -6.24 -0.53 -15.60
N MET A 486 -5.12 -1.26 -15.66
CA MET A 486 -4.51 -1.69 -16.91
C MET A 486 -5.34 -2.79 -17.58
N ALA A 487 -5.26 -2.89 -18.91
CA ALA A 487 -5.86 -3.96 -19.70
C ALA A 487 -5.12 -4.14 -21.04
N ASP A 488 -5.47 -5.17 -21.81
CA ASP A 488 -4.92 -5.38 -23.16
C ASP A 488 -5.63 -4.55 -24.25
N ALA A 489 -6.79 -3.95 -23.95
CA ALA A 489 -7.58 -3.21 -24.93
C ALA A 489 -8.32 -1.99 -24.32
N PRO A 490 -8.56 -0.94 -25.12
CA PRO A 490 -9.40 0.19 -24.70
C PRO A 490 -10.80 -0.29 -24.33
N GLY A 491 -11.44 0.39 -23.38
CA GLY A 491 -12.78 0.03 -22.85
C GLY A 491 -12.76 -1.08 -21.79
N ARG A 492 -11.75 -1.97 -21.80
CA ARG A 492 -11.53 -2.94 -20.70
C ARG A 492 -10.69 -2.35 -19.55
N GLY A 493 -9.89 -1.34 -19.83
CA GLY A 493 -9.07 -0.59 -18.86
C GLY A 493 -8.78 0.83 -19.35
N VAL A 494 -8.04 1.59 -18.56
CA VAL A 494 -7.65 2.98 -18.88
C VAL A 494 -6.24 3.06 -19.45
N VAL A 495 -5.35 2.16 -19.02
CA VAL A 495 -3.97 2.09 -19.49
C VAL A 495 -3.63 0.73 -20.10
N ASP A 496 -2.64 0.70 -20.98
CA ASP A 496 -2.10 -0.53 -21.55
C ASP A 496 -1.10 -1.22 -20.61
N ARG A 497 -0.51 -2.33 -21.07
CA ARG A 497 0.53 -3.08 -20.35
C ARG A 497 1.77 -2.28 -19.97
N ASN A 498 2.04 -1.16 -20.65
CA ASN A 498 3.17 -0.28 -20.37
C ASN A 498 2.75 0.94 -19.55
N LEU A 499 1.55 0.89 -18.95
CA LEU A 499 0.96 1.96 -18.15
C LEU A 499 0.64 3.22 -18.95
N ARG A 500 0.65 3.15 -20.29
CA ARG A 500 0.29 4.26 -21.16
C ARG A 500 -1.23 4.35 -21.29
N VAL A 501 -1.79 5.54 -21.16
CA VAL A 501 -3.20 5.81 -21.35
C VAL A 501 -3.59 5.52 -22.80
N PHE A 502 -4.66 4.74 -23.03
CA PHE A 502 -5.07 4.37 -24.39
C PHE A 502 -5.39 5.60 -25.27
N ASP A 503 -5.97 6.64 -24.68
CA ASP A 503 -6.40 7.85 -25.40
C ASP A 503 -5.28 8.89 -25.62
N ALA A 504 -4.05 8.65 -25.14
CA ALA A 504 -2.96 9.62 -25.22
C ALA A 504 -1.58 8.95 -25.33
N SER A 505 -0.88 9.20 -26.43
CA SER A 505 0.35 8.49 -26.82
C SER A 505 1.55 8.73 -25.90
N ASN A 506 1.56 9.81 -25.13
CA ASN A 506 2.67 10.21 -24.25
C ASN A 506 2.24 10.45 -22.78
N LEU A 507 1.07 9.96 -22.38
CA LEU A 507 0.54 10.02 -21.03
C LEU A 507 0.57 8.64 -20.38
N TYR A 508 1.19 8.52 -19.21
CA TYR A 508 1.31 7.27 -18.46
C TYR A 508 0.79 7.44 -17.02
N VAL A 509 0.52 6.33 -16.35
CA VAL A 509 0.05 6.30 -14.96
C VAL A 509 0.88 5.33 -14.12
N ALA A 510 1.62 5.85 -13.14
CA ALA A 510 2.37 5.05 -12.17
C ALA A 510 1.69 5.12 -10.80
N SER A 511 0.72 4.22 -10.56
CA SER A 511 -0.12 4.25 -9.36
C SER A 511 -0.69 2.87 -9.03
N ALA A 512 -1.08 2.63 -7.78
CA ALA A 512 -1.85 1.45 -7.40
C ALA A 512 -3.22 1.39 -8.11
N ALA A 513 -3.74 2.52 -8.60
CA ALA A 513 -4.97 2.57 -9.38
C ALA A 513 -4.91 1.74 -10.67
N VAL A 514 -3.71 1.45 -11.21
CA VAL A 514 -3.55 0.67 -12.45
C VAL A 514 -3.64 -0.83 -12.24
N LEU A 515 -3.64 -1.31 -11.00
CA LEU A 515 -3.64 -2.74 -10.72
C LEU A 515 -5.04 -3.33 -11.00
N PRO A 516 -5.17 -4.33 -11.88
CA PRO A 516 -6.48 -4.93 -12.22
C PRO A 516 -7.14 -5.63 -11.04
N ARG A 517 -6.32 -6.16 -10.12
CA ARG A 517 -6.74 -6.91 -8.93
C ARG A 517 -5.91 -6.45 -7.74
N SER A 518 -6.50 -6.47 -6.54
CA SER A 518 -5.79 -6.00 -5.34
C SER A 518 -4.72 -6.97 -4.85
N GLY A 519 -4.90 -8.27 -5.09
CA GLY A 519 -4.15 -9.32 -4.38
C GLY A 519 -4.31 -9.19 -2.86
N GLN A 520 -3.53 -9.96 -2.09
CA GLN A 520 -3.43 -9.76 -0.63
C GLN A 520 -2.23 -8.90 -0.21
N ALA A 521 -1.26 -8.69 -1.10
CA ALA A 521 -0.05 -7.97 -0.78
C ALA A 521 -0.29 -6.46 -0.75
N THR A 522 0.46 -5.75 0.11
CA THR A 522 0.44 -4.29 0.09
C THR A 522 1.00 -3.79 -1.25
N PRO A 523 0.34 -2.84 -1.94
CA PRO A 523 0.64 -2.56 -3.35
C PRO A 523 1.94 -1.78 -3.59
N THR A 524 2.52 -1.15 -2.57
CA THR A 524 3.62 -0.19 -2.74
C THR A 524 4.83 -0.78 -3.46
N LEU A 525 5.29 -1.99 -3.09
CA LEU A 525 6.47 -2.58 -3.73
C LEU A 525 6.20 -2.91 -5.20
N THR A 526 5.02 -3.46 -5.51
CA THR A 526 4.56 -3.71 -6.89
C THR A 526 4.48 -2.42 -7.70
N VAL A 527 3.96 -1.34 -7.12
CA VAL A 527 3.87 -0.03 -7.79
C VAL A 527 5.26 0.56 -8.03
N VAL A 528 6.20 0.40 -7.10
CA VAL A 528 7.60 0.82 -7.30
C VAL A 528 8.24 0.00 -8.43
N ALA A 529 8.03 -1.31 -8.48
CA ALA A 529 8.53 -2.15 -9.57
C ALA A 529 7.93 -1.75 -10.94
N LEU A 530 6.63 -1.43 -10.97
CA LEU A 530 5.95 -0.90 -12.16
C LEU A 530 6.52 0.47 -12.59
N ALA A 531 6.85 1.35 -11.65
CA ALA A 531 7.48 2.63 -11.93
C ALA A 531 8.90 2.46 -12.53
N VAL A 532 9.70 1.54 -12.00
CA VAL A 532 11.01 1.19 -12.54
C VAL A 532 10.88 0.61 -13.95
N ARG A 533 9.95 -0.32 -14.15
CA ARG A 533 9.63 -0.88 -15.48
C ARG A 533 9.23 0.21 -16.48
N LEU A 534 8.40 1.16 -16.06
CA LEU A 534 7.98 2.30 -16.87
C LEU A 534 9.17 3.18 -17.27
N ALA A 535 10.12 3.42 -16.36
CA ALA A 535 11.34 4.19 -16.66
C ALA A 535 12.12 3.58 -17.84
N HIS A 536 12.29 2.25 -17.82
CA HIS A 536 12.95 1.50 -18.89
C HIS A 536 12.18 1.56 -20.21
N HIS A 537 10.85 1.48 -20.16
CA HIS A 537 10.01 1.62 -21.34
C HIS A 537 10.16 3.02 -21.98
N ILE A 538 10.08 4.07 -21.16
CA ILE A 538 10.24 5.46 -21.62
C ILE A 538 11.64 5.68 -22.22
N ALA A 539 12.69 5.16 -21.59
CA ALA A 539 14.06 5.26 -22.12
C ALA A 539 14.22 4.55 -23.47
N ALA A 540 13.64 3.36 -23.63
CA ALA A 540 13.65 2.65 -24.91
C ALA A 540 12.89 3.41 -26.01
N GLU A 541 11.75 4.04 -25.67
CA GLU A 541 11.02 4.89 -26.63
C GLU A 541 11.81 6.16 -26.99
N ALA A 542 12.48 6.79 -26.03
CA ALA A 542 13.32 7.96 -26.27
C ALA A 542 14.48 7.66 -27.22
N ALA A 543 15.21 6.56 -26.99
CA ALA A 543 16.30 6.13 -27.85
C ALA A 543 15.83 5.85 -29.30
N ARG A 544 14.66 5.23 -29.47
CA ARG A 544 14.09 4.98 -30.81
C ARG A 544 13.78 6.27 -31.57
N VAL A 545 13.24 7.27 -30.89
CA VAL A 545 12.94 8.58 -31.51
C VAL A 545 14.23 9.28 -31.93
N GLU A 546 15.30 9.17 -31.15
CA GLU A 546 16.61 9.74 -31.48
C GLU A 546 17.27 9.08 -32.70
N VAL A 547 17.17 7.75 -32.81
CA VAL A 547 17.62 7.01 -34.01
C VAL A 547 16.84 7.43 -35.25
N LEU A 548 15.51 7.57 -35.15
CA LEU A 548 14.68 8.01 -36.28
C LEU A 548 14.98 9.46 -36.70
N ARG A 549 15.26 10.34 -35.75
CA ARG A 549 15.65 11.74 -36.02
C ARG A 549 17.05 11.89 -36.61
N SER A 550 17.96 10.98 -36.32
CA SER A 550 19.32 11.00 -36.89
C SER A 550 19.41 10.33 -38.26
N ALA A 551 18.40 9.52 -38.62
CA ALA A 551 18.28 8.87 -39.92
C ALA A 551 17.46 9.68 -40.97
N ALA A 552 16.73 10.70 -40.53
CA ALA A 552 15.97 11.62 -41.37
C ALA A 552 16.75 12.93 -41.56
#